data_AF-A0A9Q0JQU1-F1
#
_entry.id   AF-A0A9Q0JQU1-F1
#
_cell.length_a   1.000
_cell.length_b   1.000
_cell.length_c   1.000
_cell.angle_alpha   90.00
_cell.angle_beta   90.00
_cell.angle_gamma   90.00
#
_symmetry.space_group_name_H-M   'P 1'
#
loop_
_entity.id
_entity.type
_entity.pdbx_description
1 polymer ?
#
loop_
_entity_poly.entity_id
_entity_poly.type
_entity_poly.pdbx_seq_one_letter_code
_entity_poly.pdbx_strand_id
1 'polypeptide(L)' 'MKRELVSYEKILSNEGCSTPDRSECRIPEQLECPPPPKKRSFRSGKKGNQSSSKKGYFHPPELDLELLFTVGPRQQACA' A
#
# COMPACT_ATOMS: atom_id res chain seq x y z
N MET A 1 20.98 41.68 -27.76
CA MET A 1 20.37 42.28 -26.55
C MET A 1 19.10 41.59 -26.08
N LYS A 2 17.96 41.61 -26.81
CA LYS A 2 16.72 40.97 -26.28
C LYS A 2 16.82 39.46 -26.03
N ARG A 3 17.56 38.73 -26.90
CA ARG A 3 17.73 37.27 -26.81
C ARG A 3 18.55 36.84 -25.59
N GLU A 4 19.42 37.72 -25.11
CA GLU A 4 20.37 37.48 -24.03
C GLU A 4 19.73 37.68 -22.66
N LEU A 5 18.85 38.69 -22.53
CA LEU A 5 18.05 38.88 -21.32
C LEU A 5 17.05 37.73 -21.10
N VAL A 6 16.44 37.24 -22.18
CA VAL A 6 15.57 36.04 -22.15
C VAL A 6 16.35 34.78 -21.75
N SER A 7 17.63 34.71 -22.10
CA SER A 7 18.53 33.62 -21.68
C SER A 7 18.82 33.67 -20.18
N TYR A 8 19.08 34.87 -19.63
CA TYR A 8 19.41 35.04 -18.21
C TYR A 8 18.22 34.77 -17.28
N GLU A 9 17.01 35.21 -17.62
CA GLU A 9 15.81 34.89 -16.83
C GLU A 9 15.49 33.39 -16.82
N LYS A 10 15.77 32.71 -17.94
CA LYS A 10 15.59 31.25 -18.05
C LYS A 10 16.60 30.48 -17.18
N ILE A 11 17.82 30.99 -17.05
CA ILE A 11 18.86 30.39 -16.19
C ILE A 11 18.51 30.59 -14.71
N LEU A 12 18.12 31.80 -14.30
CA LEU A 12 17.71 32.13 -12.92
C LEU A 12 16.50 31.31 -12.42
N SER A 13 15.64 30.86 -13.33
CA SER A 13 14.48 30.03 -12.99
C SER A 13 14.81 28.53 -12.87
N ASN A 14 16.01 28.11 -13.28
CA ASN A 14 16.38 26.71 -13.47
C ASN A 14 17.52 26.25 -12.52
N GLU A 15 17.74 26.97 -11.42
CA GLU A 15 18.79 26.68 -10.44
C GLU A 15 18.41 25.58 -9.43
N GLY A 16 17.29 24.87 -9.65
CA GLY A 16 16.77 23.81 -8.78
C GLY A 16 16.61 22.45 -9.47
N CYS A 17 16.35 21.41 -8.67
CA CYS A 17 15.96 20.10 -9.20
C CYS A 17 14.54 20.19 -9.77
N SER A 18 14.41 20.12 -11.10
CA SER A 18 13.13 20.21 -11.81
C SER A 18 12.84 18.91 -12.56
N THR A 19 11.56 18.60 -12.74
CA THR A 19 11.13 17.46 -13.55
C THR A 19 11.56 17.67 -15.01
N PRO A 20 12.21 16.68 -15.66
CA PRO A 20 12.54 16.76 -17.08
C PRO A 20 11.30 17.08 -17.93
N ASP A 21 11.38 18.10 -18.77
CA ASP A 21 10.28 18.60 -19.61
C ASP A 21 10.27 17.98 -21.02
N ARG A 22 11.34 17.26 -21.39
CA ARG A 22 11.47 16.58 -22.68
C ARG A 22 10.38 15.52 -22.83
N SER A 23 9.78 15.47 -24.03
CA SER A 23 8.66 14.56 -24.34
C SER A 23 8.98 13.08 -24.11
N GLU A 24 10.23 12.68 -24.30
CA GLU A 24 10.75 11.32 -24.05
C GLU A 24 10.77 10.92 -22.57
N CYS A 25 10.82 11.90 -21.65
CA CYS A 25 10.87 11.68 -20.20
C CYS A 25 9.57 12.04 -19.49
N ARG A 26 8.61 12.65 -20.19
CA ARG A 26 7.35 13.11 -19.61
C ARG A 26 6.46 11.91 -19.30
N ILE A 27 5.88 11.89 -18.09
CA ILE A 27 4.86 10.91 -17.75
C ILE A 27 3.69 11.11 -18.74
N PRO A 28 3.24 10.05 -19.44
CA PRO A 28 2.12 10.17 -20.36
C PRO A 28 0.88 10.69 -19.63
N GLU A 29 0.03 11.42 -20.35
CA GLU A 29 -1.25 11.87 -19.80
C GLU A 29 -2.04 10.67 -19.27
N GLN A 30 -2.82 10.90 -18.21
CA GLN A 30 -3.60 9.84 -17.57
C GLN A 30 -4.49 9.18 -18.62
N LEU A 31 -4.10 7.97 -19.04
CA LEU A 31 -4.97 7.07 -19.76
C LEU A 31 -6.20 6.84 -18.88
N GLU A 32 -7.39 6.86 -19.48
CA GLU A 32 -8.62 6.60 -18.75
C GLU A 32 -8.46 5.30 -17.97
N CYS A 33 -8.60 5.38 -16.63
CA CYS A 33 -8.53 4.20 -15.80
C CYS A 33 -9.58 3.22 -16.28
N PRO A 34 -9.26 1.91 -16.39
CA PRO A 34 -10.28 0.93 -16.72
C PRO A 34 -11.42 1.01 -15.70
N PRO A 35 -12.67 0.73 -16.13
CA PRO A 35 -13.82 0.80 -15.24
C PRO A 35 -13.59 -0.09 -14.01
N PRO A 36 -14.08 0.33 -12.83
CA PRO A 36 -13.86 -0.40 -11.59
C PRO A 36 -14.38 -1.84 -11.70
N PRO A 37 -13.67 -2.83 -11.12
CA PRO A 37 -14.12 -4.20 -11.15
C PRO A 37 -15.51 -4.32 -10.50
N LYS A 38 -16.43 -4.99 -11.19
CA LYS A 38 -17.81 -5.16 -10.72
C LYS A 38 -17.81 -5.97 -9.42
N LYS A 39 -18.33 -5.38 -8.34
CA LYS A 39 -18.56 -6.09 -7.08
C LYS A 39 -19.51 -7.25 -7.34
N ARG A 40 -19.12 -8.47 -6.95
CA ARG A 40 -20.03 -9.63 -7.03
C ARG A 40 -21.21 -9.41 -6.08
N SER A 41 -22.43 -9.67 -6.55
CA SER A 41 -23.63 -9.66 -5.71
C SER A 41 -23.44 -10.58 -4.51
N PHE A 42 -23.68 -10.07 -3.30
CA PHE A 42 -23.75 -10.90 -2.10
C PHE A 42 -24.95 -11.83 -2.25
N ARG A 43 -24.71 -13.14 -2.45
CA ARG A 43 -25.79 -14.14 -2.40
C ARG A 43 -26.04 -14.45 -0.92
N SER A 44 -26.96 -13.73 -0.30
CA SER A 44 -27.54 -14.17 0.98
C SER A 44 -28.19 -15.54 0.75
N GLY A 45 -27.70 -16.56 1.43
CA GLY A 45 -28.30 -17.91 1.38
C GLY A 45 -27.43 -19.03 0.78
N LYS A 46 -26.22 -18.73 0.28
CA LYS A 46 -25.21 -19.77 0.13
C LYS A 46 -24.01 -19.36 0.97
N LYS A 47 -23.89 -20.04 2.11
CA LYS A 47 -22.69 -20.28 2.92
C LYS A 47 -21.55 -20.62 1.96
N GLY A 48 -21.02 -19.59 1.30
CA GLY A 48 -20.03 -19.72 0.25
C GLY A 48 -18.85 -20.35 0.93
N ASN A 49 -18.60 -21.62 0.60
CA ASN A 49 -17.51 -22.44 1.10
C ASN A 49 -16.94 -21.87 2.38
N GLN A 50 -17.61 -22.15 3.50
CA GLN A 50 -17.05 -22.00 4.84
C GLN A 50 -15.95 -23.05 5.02
N SER A 51 -14.97 -23.01 4.12
CA SER A 51 -13.59 -23.34 4.35
C SER A 51 -12.86 -22.04 4.70
N SER A 52 -13.47 -21.16 5.51
CA SER A 52 -12.68 -20.58 6.60
C SER A 52 -12.15 -21.82 7.32
N SER A 53 -10.94 -22.20 6.93
CA SER A 53 -10.39 -23.54 6.98
C SER A 53 -10.86 -24.23 8.26
N LYS A 54 -11.69 -25.29 8.16
CA LYS A 54 -12.21 -26.00 9.35
C LYS A 54 -11.09 -26.42 10.30
N LYS A 55 -9.87 -26.50 9.76
CA LYS A 55 -8.59 -26.47 10.46
C LYS A 55 -8.02 -25.08 10.20
N GLY A 56 -7.96 -24.19 11.21
CA GLY A 56 -7.43 -22.81 11.09
C GLY A 56 -6.12 -22.67 10.28
N TYR A 57 -5.81 -21.45 9.85
CA TYR A 57 -4.72 -21.16 8.89
C TYR A 57 -3.32 -21.63 9.30
N PHE A 58 -3.06 -21.81 10.59
CA PHE A 58 -1.76 -22.21 11.11
C PHE A 58 -1.99 -23.24 12.23
N HIS A 59 -1.54 -24.47 11.97
CA HIS A 59 -1.41 -25.53 12.97
C HIS A 59 0.08 -25.79 13.13
N PRO A 60 0.79 -25.10 14.03
CA PRO A 60 2.18 -25.39 14.26
C PRO A 60 2.28 -26.83 14.79
N PRO A 61 2.98 -27.74 14.09
CA PRO A 61 2.99 -29.17 14.44
C PRO A 61 3.67 -29.49 15.79
N GLU A 62 4.40 -28.53 16.35
CA GLU A 62 5.30 -28.71 17.49
C GLU A 62 5.00 -27.78 18.68
N LEU A 63 4.08 -26.80 18.53
CA LEU A 63 3.79 -25.82 19.59
C LEU A 63 2.47 -26.15 20.27
N ASP A 64 2.56 -26.51 21.55
CA ASP A 64 1.40 -26.51 22.44
C ASP A 64 0.98 -25.05 22.71
N LEU A 65 -0.18 -24.67 22.16
CA LEU A 65 -0.75 -23.34 22.38
C LEU A 65 -1.12 -23.13 23.85
N GLU A 66 -1.46 -24.19 24.59
CA GLU A 66 -1.77 -24.08 26.01
C GLU A 66 -0.54 -23.63 26.80
N LEU A 67 0.64 -24.15 26.46
CA LEU A 67 1.92 -23.72 27.04
C LEU A 67 2.25 -22.26 26.70
N LEU A 68 1.98 -21.82 25.46
CA LEU A 68 2.29 -20.46 25.01
C LEU A 68 1.40 -19.41 25.68
N PHE A 69 0.12 -19.73 25.92
CA PHE A 69 -0.85 -18.83 26.56
C PHE A 69 -0.95 -19.01 28.07
N THR A 70 -0.14 -19.89 28.66
CA THR A 70 -0.03 -19.99 30.12
C THR A 70 0.64 -18.73 30.64
N VAL A 71 -0.18 -17.74 30.99
CA VAL A 71 0.25 -16.53 31.69
C VAL A 71 0.49 -16.93 33.15
N GLY A 72 1.77 -17.03 33.53
CA GLY A 72 2.15 -17.18 34.94
C GLY A 72 1.64 -16.01 35.79
N PRO A 73 1.49 -16.19 37.12
CA PRO A 73 1.01 -15.14 37.99
C PRO A 73 1.88 -13.89 37.83
N ARG A 74 1.25 -12.77 37.45
CA ARG A 74 1.92 -11.47 37.40
C ARG A 74 2.31 -11.11 38.84
N GLN A 75 3.60 -10.94 39.10
CA GLN A 75 4.02 -10.40 40.38
C GLN A 75 3.44 -8.98 40.48
N GLN A 76 2.63 -8.77 41.52
CA GLN A 76 2.17 -7.43 41.86
C GLN A 76 3.37 -6.69 42.44
N ALA A 77 3.67 -5.52 41.90
CA ALA A 77 4.55 -4.59 42.57
C ALA A 77 3.79 -4.02 43.77
N CYS A 78 4.31 -4.20 44.98
CA CYS A 78 3.77 -3.53 46.16
C CYS A 78 4.04 -2.02 46.05
N ALA A 79 3.04 -1.23 46.46
CA ALA A 79 3.13 0.22 46.59
C ALA A 79 3.90 0.63 47.86
#